data_AF-A0AA38CL60-F1
#
_entry.id   AF-A0AA38CL60-F1
#
_cell.length_a   1.000
_cell.length_b   1.000
_cell.length_c   1.000
_cell.angle_alpha   90.00
_cell.angle_beta   90.00
_cell.angle_gamma   90.00
#
_symmetry.space_group_name_H-M   'P 1'
#
loop_
_entity.id
_entity.type
_entity.pdbx_description
1 polymer ?
#
loop_
_entity_poly.entity_id
_entity_poly.type
_entity_poly.pdbx_seq_one_letter_code
_entity_poly.pdbx_strand_id
1 'polypeptide(L)'
;MAHSSGNSTSSNSNSHGNNPAVLPVSEVYWGLVDKADKKFARVRDLPSYGRSKYDSYFHKVFKVYTKLWKFQQENRQKLVEAGLKRWEIGEIASRIAQLYYSQYQRTSEASYLSESYIFYEAILSREYFKESGQDIALANKQLRCYARFIIVCLMLNRREMVQHLLNQEADAKEWKRVVQEIIRFMKADSTFSNSRPLRYSVRLDPHPNSIPRVASLEGKQVLKLRDAILTSYHHNEIKFAEVTLDTFQMLQCLEWEPSGIFYQSRTGDSGMNGSFTGQTGSSRMNPAEDITDPTLPPNPRKAILYRPSVTHFLAVLATICEELPADSTVLLYISASGKPTRGSVSLSTSGIILNRAEEESHADHHAMDTSSDATSVSPMSSPHDSPTTQRHHERGKLGTSGKWWAMAKFSRKQ
;
A
#
# COMPACT_ATOMS: atom_id res chain seq x y z
N MET A 1 -81.60 29.57 10.31
CA MET A 1 -80.62 29.40 9.21
C MET A 1 -80.15 30.80 8.83
N ALA A 2 -78.96 31.20 9.29
CA ALA A 2 -77.73 31.30 8.46
C ALA A 2 -77.80 32.46 7.45
N HIS A 3 -76.86 33.39 7.29
CA HIS A 3 -75.51 33.62 7.80
C HIS A 3 -75.17 35.13 7.59
N SER A 4 -74.30 35.65 8.46
CA SER A 4 -73.58 36.92 8.33
C SER A 4 -72.53 36.89 7.22
N SER A 5 -72.26 38.03 6.56
CA SER A 5 -70.99 38.31 5.87
C SER A 5 -70.72 39.81 5.89
N GLY A 6 -69.72 40.20 6.67
CA GLY A 6 -69.26 41.57 6.86
C GLY A 6 -67.99 41.89 6.08
N ASN A 7 -67.99 43.12 5.56
CA ASN A 7 -66.92 44.06 5.26
C ASN A 7 -65.53 43.60 4.81
N SER A 8 -65.23 44.06 3.61
CA SER A 8 -63.94 44.36 3.01
C SER A 8 -63.19 45.51 3.70
N THR A 9 -61.92 45.27 4.02
CA THR A 9 -60.90 46.31 4.17
C THR A 9 -59.59 45.84 3.56
N SER A 10 -59.23 46.45 2.45
CA SER A 10 -57.96 46.28 1.74
C SER A 10 -56.87 47.08 2.44
N SER A 11 -55.94 46.40 3.11
CA SER A 11 -54.67 46.98 3.55
C SER A 11 -53.55 46.43 2.67
N ASN A 12 -53.04 47.34 1.85
CA ASN A 12 -51.92 47.19 0.92
C ASN A 12 -50.61 47.04 1.74
N SER A 13 -49.96 45.88 1.68
CA SER A 13 -48.61 45.68 2.26
C SER A 13 -47.60 45.37 1.16
N ASN A 14 -46.63 46.27 1.08
CA ASN A 14 -45.61 46.39 0.06
C ASN A 14 -44.80 45.12 -0.19
N SER A 15 -44.55 44.93 -1.47
CA SER A 15 -43.56 44.08 -2.12
C SER A 15 -42.19 44.00 -1.42
N HIS A 16 -41.88 42.80 -0.95
CA HIS A 16 -40.67 42.03 -1.25
C HIS A 16 -39.38 42.85 -1.43
N GLY A 17 -38.70 43.11 -0.31
CA GLY A 17 -37.26 43.34 -0.31
C GLY A 17 -36.54 42.07 -0.75
N ASN A 18 -35.99 42.11 -1.95
CA ASN A 18 -35.09 41.08 -2.50
C ASN A 18 -33.78 41.07 -1.69
N ASN A 19 -33.76 40.38 -0.55
CA ASN A 19 -32.49 39.93 0.03
C ASN A 19 -32.03 38.71 -0.79
N PRO A 20 -30.77 38.64 -1.27
CA PRO A 20 -30.27 37.44 -1.89
C PRO A 20 -30.37 36.32 -0.85
N ALA A 21 -31.23 35.33 -1.11
CA ALA A 21 -31.51 34.25 -0.17
C ALA A 21 -30.18 33.59 0.22
N VAL A 22 -29.72 33.84 1.45
CA VAL A 22 -28.55 33.17 2.00
C VAL A 22 -28.94 31.70 2.13
N LEU A 23 -28.37 30.86 1.27
CA LEU A 23 -28.68 29.43 1.24
C LEU A 23 -28.49 28.82 2.65
N PRO A 24 -29.40 27.93 3.09
CA PRO A 24 -29.25 27.22 4.34
C PRO A 24 -27.89 26.52 4.45
N VAL A 25 -27.31 26.51 5.66
CA VAL A 25 -26.00 25.89 5.94
C VAL A 25 -25.98 24.41 5.53
N SER A 26 -27.10 23.70 5.71
CA SER A 26 -27.27 22.31 5.28
C SER A 26 -27.20 22.15 3.75
N GLU A 27 -27.82 23.04 2.99
CA GLU A 27 -27.81 23.01 1.52
C GLU A 27 -26.39 23.26 0.98
N VAL A 28 -25.69 24.24 1.55
CA VAL A 28 -24.29 24.51 1.20
C VAL A 28 -23.40 23.30 1.52
N TYR A 29 -23.61 22.65 2.67
CA TYR A 29 -22.87 21.45 3.06
C TYR A 29 -23.10 20.29 2.09
N TRP A 30 -24.36 19.94 1.81
CA TRP A 30 -24.67 18.82 0.90
C TRP A 30 -24.21 19.08 -0.53
N GLY A 31 -24.28 20.33 -1.00
CA GLY A 31 -23.68 20.73 -2.28
C GLY A 31 -22.15 20.57 -2.30
N LEU A 32 -21.46 20.81 -1.18
CA LEU A 32 -20.02 20.54 -1.07
C LEU A 32 -19.71 19.04 -1.05
N VAL A 33 -20.52 18.22 -0.37
CA VAL A 33 -20.39 16.75 -0.35
C VAL A 33 -20.52 16.19 -1.77
N ASP A 34 -21.61 16.49 -2.48
CA ASP A 34 -21.83 16.01 -3.86
C ASP A 34 -20.70 16.43 -4.80
N LYS A 35 -20.24 17.69 -4.68
CA LYS A 35 -19.11 18.20 -5.46
C LYS A 35 -17.80 17.45 -5.15
N ALA A 36 -17.56 17.13 -3.88
CA ALA A 36 -16.38 16.39 -3.45
C ALA A 36 -16.41 14.95 -3.99
N ASP A 37 -17.55 14.28 -3.88
CA ASP A 37 -17.72 12.89 -4.30
C ASP A 37 -17.62 12.72 -5.83
N LYS A 38 -18.24 13.63 -6.61
CA LYS A 38 -18.09 13.67 -8.08
C LYS A 38 -16.62 13.81 -8.50
N LYS A 39 -15.85 14.61 -7.76
CA LYS A 39 -14.43 14.79 -8.00
C LYS A 39 -13.61 13.57 -7.57
N PHE A 40 -13.94 12.98 -6.43
CA PHE A 40 -13.29 11.77 -5.92
C PHE A 40 -13.42 10.61 -6.89
N ALA A 41 -14.63 10.37 -7.44
CA ALA A 41 -14.88 9.30 -8.40
C ALA A 41 -13.92 9.37 -9.60
N ARG A 42 -13.67 10.57 -10.13
CA ARG A 42 -12.76 10.78 -11.26
C ARG A 42 -11.30 10.44 -10.95
N VAL A 43 -10.86 10.63 -9.71
CA VAL A 43 -9.48 10.31 -9.29
C VAL A 43 -9.30 8.81 -9.13
N ARG A 44 -10.32 8.12 -8.58
CA ARG A 44 -10.32 6.66 -8.42
C ARG A 44 -10.18 5.94 -9.75
N ASP A 45 -10.77 6.47 -10.81
CA ASP A 45 -10.80 5.81 -12.12
C ASP A 45 -9.53 6.06 -12.96
N LEU A 46 -8.57 6.85 -12.45
CA LEU A 46 -7.30 7.08 -13.13
C LEU A 46 -6.35 5.88 -12.96
N PRO A 47 -5.60 5.49 -14.00
CA PRO A 47 -4.58 4.45 -13.89
C PRO A 47 -3.59 4.73 -12.76
N SER A 48 -3.09 3.67 -12.12
CA SER A 48 -2.07 3.76 -11.07
C SER A 48 -0.72 4.26 -11.59
N TYR A 49 -0.51 4.24 -12.90
CA TYR A 49 0.67 4.73 -13.61
C TYR A 49 0.36 6.04 -14.38
N GLY A 50 1.36 6.90 -14.57
CA GLY A 50 1.24 8.22 -15.23
C GLY A 50 1.10 9.39 -14.24
N ARG A 51 2.19 10.13 -14.04
CA ARG A 51 2.39 11.11 -12.94
C ARG A 51 1.63 12.42 -13.15
N SER A 52 1.83 13.08 -14.29
CA SER A 52 1.42 14.47 -14.52
C SER A 52 -0.09 14.71 -14.41
N LYS A 53 -0.92 13.82 -14.97
CA LYS A 53 -2.37 14.00 -14.99
C LYS A 53 -2.95 13.88 -13.59
N TYR A 54 -2.52 12.89 -12.81
CA TYR A 54 -3.05 12.60 -11.48
C TYR A 54 -2.81 13.74 -10.50
N ASP A 55 -1.60 14.30 -10.46
CA ASP A 55 -1.26 15.37 -9.50
C ASP A 55 -2.21 16.56 -9.63
N SER A 56 -2.53 16.96 -10.87
CA SER A 56 -3.48 18.07 -11.10
C SER A 56 -4.89 17.79 -10.58
N TYR A 57 -5.35 16.52 -10.64
CA TYR A 57 -6.65 16.11 -10.14
C TYR A 57 -6.64 15.98 -8.62
N PHE A 58 -5.61 15.35 -8.05
CA PHE A 58 -5.42 15.22 -6.60
C PHE A 58 -5.59 16.57 -5.89
N HIS A 59 -4.86 17.60 -6.30
CA HIS A 59 -4.94 18.94 -5.70
C HIS A 59 -6.35 19.54 -5.79
N LYS A 60 -7.06 19.33 -6.92
CA LYS A 60 -8.44 19.82 -7.10
C LYS A 60 -9.42 19.11 -6.17
N VAL A 61 -9.26 17.82 -5.96
CA VAL A 61 -10.16 17.02 -5.10
C VAL A 61 -9.86 17.31 -3.64
N PHE A 62 -8.58 17.28 -3.26
CA PHE A 62 -8.10 17.59 -1.92
C PHE A 62 -8.59 18.96 -1.47
N LYS A 63 -8.44 20.01 -2.31
CA LYS A 63 -8.94 21.36 -2.00
C LYS A 63 -10.44 21.40 -1.67
N VAL A 64 -11.27 20.62 -2.36
CA VAL A 64 -12.71 20.56 -2.09
C VAL A 64 -12.98 19.83 -0.78
N TYR A 65 -12.31 18.70 -0.52
CA TYR A 65 -12.44 18.00 0.76
C TYR A 65 -11.91 18.81 1.94
N THR A 66 -10.81 19.57 1.81
CA THR A 66 -10.34 20.48 2.86
C THR A 66 -11.37 21.56 3.16
N LYS A 67 -11.99 22.14 2.12
CA LYS A 67 -13.07 23.11 2.29
C LYS A 67 -14.28 22.49 2.99
N LEU A 68 -14.71 21.31 2.54
CA LEU A 68 -15.82 20.56 3.15
C LEU A 68 -15.52 20.23 4.62
N TRP A 69 -14.33 19.72 4.91
CA TRP A 69 -13.88 19.36 6.24
C TRP A 69 -13.80 20.56 7.19
N LYS A 70 -13.36 21.73 6.71
CA LYS A 70 -13.39 22.96 7.48
C LYS A 70 -14.83 23.43 7.73
N PHE A 71 -15.65 23.48 6.68
CA PHE A 71 -17.04 23.94 6.77
C PHE A 71 -17.86 23.14 7.79
N GLN A 72 -17.70 21.82 7.80
CA GLN A 72 -18.42 20.95 8.74
C GLN A 72 -17.95 21.08 10.19
N GLN A 73 -16.70 21.48 10.45
CA GLN A 73 -16.23 21.78 11.81
C GLN A 73 -16.84 23.09 12.31
N GLU A 74 -16.79 24.14 11.49
CA GLU A 74 -17.27 25.48 11.85
C GLU A 74 -18.80 25.52 12.04
N ASN A 75 -19.53 24.65 11.37
CA ASN A 75 -20.99 24.63 11.36
C ASN A 75 -21.60 23.38 12.01
N ARG A 76 -20.81 22.61 12.78
CA ARG A 76 -21.19 21.29 13.31
C ARG A 76 -22.58 21.27 13.94
N GLN A 77 -22.86 22.20 14.85
CA GLN A 77 -24.09 22.21 15.63
C GLN A 77 -25.33 22.31 14.73
N LYS A 78 -25.34 23.30 13.83
CA LYS A 78 -26.42 23.51 12.86
C LYS A 78 -26.61 22.32 11.93
N LEU A 79 -25.52 21.67 11.52
CA LEU A 79 -25.60 20.49 10.66
C LEU A 79 -26.20 19.29 11.38
N VAL A 80 -25.87 19.08 12.65
CA VAL A 80 -26.46 18.01 13.47
C VAL A 80 -27.94 18.26 13.70
N GLU A 81 -28.33 19.50 13.98
CA GLU A 81 -29.75 19.91 14.07
C GLU A 81 -30.50 19.69 12.74
N ALA A 82 -29.82 19.86 11.61
CA ALA A 82 -30.34 19.55 10.28
C ALA A 82 -30.27 18.05 9.90
N GLY A 83 -29.86 17.17 10.83
CA GLY A 83 -29.90 15.72 10.66
C GLY A 83 -28.58 15.04 10.28
N LEU A 84 -27.45 15.76 10.23
CA LEU A 84 -26.12 15.18 9.95
C LEU A 84 -25.80 14.09 10.98
N LYS A 85 -25.49 12.89 10.48
CA LYS A 85 -25.14 11.72 11.28
C LYS A 85 -23.64 11.64 11.53
N ARG A 86 -23.27 10.96 12.61
CA ARG A 86 -21.87 10.76 12.99
C ARG A 86 -21.11 10.02 11.89
N TRP A 87 -21.69 8.95 11.34
CA TRP A 87 -21.02 8.15 10.32
C TRP A 87 -20.75 8.90 9.01
N GLU A 88 -21.54 9.93 8.68
CA GLU A 88 -21.33 10.76 7.48
C GLU A 88 -20.05 11.59 7.60
N ILE A 89 -19.72 12.05 8.81
CA ILE A 89 -18.44 12.70 9.11
C ILE A 89 -17.29 11.69 8.99
N GLY A 90 -17.51 10.47 9.49
CA GLY A 90 -16.56 9.36 9.34
C GLY A 90 -16.29 9.01 7.89
N GLU A 91 -17.29 9.08 7.02
CA GLU A 91 -17.14 8.87 5.58
C GLU A 91 -16.25 9.95 4.94
N ILE A 92 -16.47 11.23 5.27
CA ILE A 92 -15.60 12.33 4.78
C ILE A 92 -14.16 12.12 5.25
N ALA A 93 -13.95 11.81 6.54
CA ALA A 93 -12.63 11.51 7.07
C ALA A 93 -11.97 10.32 6.34
N SER A 94 -12.74 9.28 6.06
CA SER A 94 -12.25 8.08 5.34
C SER A 94 -11.86 8.41 3.90
N ARG A 95 -12.55 9.35 3.23
CA ARG A 95 -12.19 9.83 1.89
C ARG A 95 -10.91 10.65 1.91
N ILE A 96 -10.71 11.50 2.91
CA ILE A 96 -9.47 12.28 3.06
C ILE A 96 -8.28 11.33 3.31
N ALA A 97 -8.44 10.34 4.18
CA ALA A 97 -7.43 9.30 4.40
C ALA A 97 -7.10 8.56 3.09
N GLN A 98 -8.11 8.20 2.29
CA GLN A 98 -7.91 7.57 0.98
C GLN A 98 -7.12 8.44 0.00
N LEU A 99 -7.36 9.76 -0.01
CA LEU A 99 -6.61 10.68 -0.87
C LEU A 99 -5.13 10.70 -0.47
N TYR A 100 -4.85 10.80 0.83
CA TYR A 100 -3.49 10.74 1.35
C TYR A 100 -2.80 9.42 1.04
N TYR A 101 -3.45 8.29 1.31
CA TYR A 101 -2.89 6.98 0.98
C TYR A 101 -2.63 6.82 -0.53
N SER A 102 -3.54 7.28 -1.38
CA SER A 102 -3.34 7.21 -2.83
C SER A 102 -2.18 8.11 -3.30
N GLN A 103 -1.98 9.26 -2.67
CA GLN A 103 -0.81 10.10 -2.93
C GLN A 103 0.48 9.42 -2.47
N TYR A 104 0.48 8.74 -1.31
CA TYR A 104 1.61 7.91 -0.88
C TYR A 104 1.91 6.81 -1.91
N GLN A 105 0.92 6.08 -2.42
CA GLN A 105 1.17 5.03 -3.41
C GLN A 105 1.87 5.55 -4.68
N ARG A 106 1.68 6.83 -5.03
CA ARG A 106 2.27 7.44 -6.23
C ARG A 106 3.59 8.14 -5.99
N THR A 107 3.86 8.59 -4.77
CA THR A 107 5.04 9.40 -4.43
C THR A 107 6.04 8.65 -3.57
N SER A 108 5.57 7.63 -2.84
CA SER A 108 6.28 6.93 -1.76
C SER A 108 6.79 7.85 -0.65
N GLU A 109 6.17 9.01 -0.48
CA GLU A 109 6.44 9.96 0.61
C GLU A 109 5.69 9.52 1.87
N ALA A 110 6.44 9.14 2.91
CA ALA A 110 5.88 8.59 4.15
C ALA A 110 4.97 9.58 4.89
N SER A 111 5.18 10.89 4.73
CA SER A 111 4.33 11.93 5.33
C SER A 111 2.85 11.77 4.96
N TYR A 112 2.54 11.48 3.69
CA TYR A 112 1.16 11.21 3.27
C TYR A 112 0.60 9.92 3.88
N LEU A 113 1.44 8.91 4.10
CA LEU A 113 1.02 7.68 4.75
C LEU A 113 0.69 7.92 6.23
N SER A 114 1.51 8.71 6.93
CA SER A 114 1.27 9.15 8.31
C SER A 114 0.01 10.00 8.45
N GLU A 115 -0.24 10.92 7.52
CA GLU A 115 -1.49 11.69 7.47
C GLU A 115 -2.71 10.77 7.28
N SER A 116 -2.62 9.78 6.38
CA SER A 116 -3.68 8.79 6.22
C SER A 116 -3.94 8.00 7.50
N TYR A 117 -2.90 7.65 8.26
CA TYR A 117 -3.01 6.97 9.54
C TYR A 117 -3.78 7.82 10.55
N ILE A 118 -3.41 9.11 10.70
CA ILE A 118 -4.07 10.04 11.64
C ILE A 118 -5.58 10.09 11.40
N PHE A 119 -6.01 10.19 10.15
CA PHE A 119 -7.45 10.20 9.84
C PHE A 119 -8.13 8.88 10.18
N TYR A 120 -7.52 7.72 9.88
CA TYR A 120 -8.12 6.43 10.21
C TYR A 120 -8.15 6.15 11.71
N GLU A 121 -7.11 6.52 12.44
CA GLU A 121 -7.06 6.42 13.89
C GLU A 121 -8.10 7.34 14.54
N ALA A 122 -8.27 8.56 14.03
CA ALA A 122 -9.34 9.47 14.45
C ALA A 122 -10.72 8.88 14.17
N ILE A 123 -10.89 8.13 13.06
CA ILE A 123 -12.15 7.46 12.74
C ILE A 123 -12.49 6.39 13.79
N LEU A 124 -11.50 5.56 14.13
CA LEU A 124 -11.63 4.48 15.11
C LEU A 124 -11.87 5.03 16.51
N SER A 125 -10.99 5.92 16.99
CA SER A 125 -11.01 6.46 18.36
C SER A 125 -12.28 7.25 18.68
N ARG A 126 -12.87 7.90 17.67
CA ARG A 126 -14.14 8.64 17.82
C ARG A 126 -15.35 7.77 17.48
N GLU A 127 -15.19 6.48 17.22
CA GLU A 127 -16.29 5.55 16.98
C GLU A 127 -17.31 6.07 15.95
N TYR A 128 -16.85 6.68 14.83
CA TYR A 128 -17.79 7.28 13.88
C TYR A 128 -18.79 6.28 13.27
N PHE A 129 -18.44 4.99 13.28
CA PHE A 129 -19.25 3.90 12.77
C PHE A 129 -19.94 3.06 13.86
N LYS A 130 -20.06 3.55 15.11
CA LYS A 130 -20.64 2.78 16.22
C LYS A 130 -22.03 2.20 15.94
N GLU A 131 -22.84 2.93 15.19
CA GLU A 131 -24.24 2.58 14.88
C GLU A 131 -24.36 1.64 13.65
N SER A 132 -23.26 1.09 13.13
CA SER A 132 -23.24 0.31 11.89
C SER A 132 -23.94 -1.05 11.97
N GLY A 133 -24.11 -1.62 13.17
CA GLY A 133 -24.65 -2.97 13.34
C GLY A 133 -26.10 -3.15 12.90
N GLN A 134 -26.84 -2.06 12.72
CA GLN A 134 -28.26 -2.08 12.33
C GLN A 134 -28.46 -1.98 10.80
N ASP A 135 -27.49 -1.45 10.07
CA ASP A 135 -27.57 -1.24 8.61
C ASP A 135 -26.40 -1.93 7.90
N ILE A 136 -26.72 -2.93 7.08
CA ILE A 136 -25.76 -3.70 6.28
C ILE A 136 -24.90 -2.78 5.40
N ALA A 137 -25.47 -1.71 4.84
CA ALA A 137 -24.73 -0.77 4.00
C ALA A 137 -23.68 0.00 4.82
N LEU A 138 -24.04 0.42 6.03
CA LEU A 138 -23.17 1.11 6.96
C LEU A 138 -22.08 0.18 7.52
N ALA A 139 -22.42 -1.05 7.90
CA ALA A 139 -21.46 -2.09 8.28
C ALA A 139 -20.43 -2.31 7.17
N ASN A 140 -20.87 -2.40 5.91
CA ASN A 140 -19.97 -2.52 4.77
C ASN A 140 -19.05 -1.30 4.59
N LYS A 141 -19.50 -0.07 4.91
CA LYS A 141 -18.63 1.13 4.91
C LYS A 141 -17.57 1.03 6.00
N GLN A 142 -17.94 0.60 7.21
CA GLN A 142 -17.00 0.41 8.32
C GLN A 142 -15.95 -0.65 7.99
N LEU A 143 -16.36 -1.82 7.49
CA LEU A 143 -15.45 -2.90 7.08
C LEU A 143 -14.44 -2.42 6.04
N ARG A 144 -14.92 -1.66 5.05
CA ARG A 144 -14.09 -1.01 4.04
C ARG A 144 -13.12 0.01 4.64
N CYS A 145 -13.51 0.71 5.70
CA CYS A 145 -12.65 1.63 6.41
C CYS A 145 -11.53 0.87 7.16
N TYR A 146 -11.89 -0.18 7.90
CA TYR A 146 -10.93 -1.00 8.64
C TYR A 146 -9.95 -1.73 7.73
N ALA A 147 -10.41 -2.34 6.63
CA ALA A 147 -9.53 -2.98 5.68
C ALA A 147 -8.47 -2.02 5.12
N ARG A 148 -8.86 -0.77 4.81
CA ARG A 148 -7.91 0.27 4.37
C ARG A 148 -6.97 0.71 5.48
N PHE A 149 -7.49 0.87 6.71
CA PHE A 149 -6.66 1.23 7.85
C PHE A 149 -5.60 0.16 8.14
N ILE A 150 -5.95 -1.12 8.04
CA ILE A 150 -5.02 -2.23 8.19
C ILE A 150 -3.89 -2.15 7.15
N ILE A 151 -4.20 -1.82 5.89
CA ILE A 151 -3.17 -1.59 4.86
C ILE A 151 -2.22 -0.48 5.32
N VAL A 152 -2.74 0.67 5.75
CA VAL A 152 -1.91 1.80 6.22
C VAL A 152 -1.04 1.40 7.41
N CYS A 153 -1.60 0.68 8.39
CA CYS A 153 -0.85 0.18 9.56
C CYS A 153 0.26 -0.80 9.16
N LEU A 154 -0.01 -1.72 8.23
CA LEU A 154 1.01 -2.63 7.70
C LEU A 154 2.12 -1.85 6.97
N MET A 155 1.75 -0.87 6.14
CA MET A 155 2.69 -0.02 5.41
C MET A 155 3.49 0.90 6.33
N LEU A 156 3.04 1.18 7.57
CA LEU A 156 3.78 1.91 8.60
C LEU A 156 4.46 0.99 9.64
N ASN A 157 4.39 -0.34 9.44
CA ASN A 157 4.87 -1.33 10.40
C ASN A 157 4.27 -1.19 11.82
N ARG A 158 3.03 -0.68 11.95
CA ARG A 158 2.28 -0.54 13.21
C ARG A 158 1.53 -1.82 13.56
N ARG A 159 2.26 -2.89 13.87
CA ARG A 159 1.73 -4.24 14.04
C ARG A 159 0.73 -4.36 15.20
N GLU A 160 0.98 -3.65 16.30
CA GLU A 160 0.08 -3.61 17.45
C GLU A 160 -1.30 -3.05 17.09
N MET A 161 -1.33 -1.96 16.31
CA MET A 161 -2.58 -1.38 15.81
C MET A 161 -3.30 -2.35 14.86
N VAL A 162 -2.56 -3.11 14.04
CA VAL A 162 -3.19 -4.17 13.23
C VAL A 162 -3.87 -5.21 14.13
N GLN A 163 -3.20 -5.70 15.18
CA GLN A 163 -3.82 -6.65 16.12
C GLN A 163 -5.06 -6.06 16.79
N HIS A 164 -5.01 -4.80 17.21
CA HIS A 164 -6.16 -4.11 17.78
C HIS A 164 -7.35 -4.03 16.80
N LEU A 165 -7.09 -3.78 15.51
CA LEU A 165 -8.10 -3.73 14.46
C LEU A 165 -8.71 -5.10 14.12
N LEU A 166 -7.91 -6.18 14.20
CA LEU A 166 -8.40 -7.54 13.97
C LEU A 166 -9.37 -8.01 15.05
N ASN A 167 -9.26 -7.47 16.26
CA ASN A 167 -10.16 -7.74 17.38
C ASN A 167 -11.48 -6.94 17.30
N GLN A 168 -11.63 -6.02 16.34
CA GLN A 168 -12.88 -5.31 16.14
C GLN A 168 -13.92 -6.27 15.56
N GLU A 169 -14.96 -6.55 16.36
CA GLU A 169 -16.04 -7.46 15.97
C GLU A 169 -16.85 -6.86 14.81
N ALA A 170 -16.97 -7.63 13.73
CA ALA A 170 -18.01 -7.43 12.75
C ALA A 170 -18.57 -8.79 12.35
N ASP A 171 -19.88 -8.95 12.47
CA ASP A 171 -20.57 -10.23 12.30
C ASP A 171 -20.71 -10.67 10.81
N ALA A 172 -19.98 -10.03 9.91
CA ALA A 172 -19.96 -10.41 8.52
C ALA A 172 -19.00 -11.60 8.29
N LYS A 173 -19.52 -12.68 7.68
CA LYS A 173 -18.70 -13.82 7.22
C LYS A 173 -17.52 -13.38 6.35
N GLU A 174 -17.72 -12.36 5.53
CA GLU A 174 -16.67 -11.77 4.68
C GLU A 174 -15.56 -11.11 5.50
N TRP A 175 -15.92 -10.43 6.60
CA TRP A 175 -14.93 -9.86 7.51
C TRP A 175 -14.09 -10.95 8.17
N LYS A 176 -14.73 -12.04 8.63
CA LYS A 176 -14.02 -13.18 9.22
C LYS A 176 -13.00 -13.76 8.23
N ARG A 177 -13.33 -13.84 6.93
CA ARG A 177 -12.39 -14.26 5.89
C ARG A 177 -11.23 -13.29 5.73
N VAL A 178 -11.50 -11.99 5.62
CA VAL A 178 -10.46 -10.95 5.50
C VAL A 178 -9.53 -10.96 6.71
N VAL A 179 -10.08 -11.06 7.92
CA VAL A 179 -9.32 -11.19 9.18
C VAL A 179 -8.43 -12.43 9.16
N GLN A 180 -8.96 -13.59 8.76
CA GLN A 180 -8.16 -14.81 8.64
C GLN A 180 -7.02 -14.67 7.63
N GLU A 181 -7.24 -14.01 6.49
CA GLU A 181 -6.20 -13.72 5.50
C GLU A 181 -5.11 -12.83 6.10
N ILE A 182 -5.47 -11.78 6.84
CA ILE A 182 -4.50 -10.88 7.50
C ILE A 182 -3.75 -11.60 8.61
N ILE A 183 -4.42 -12.41 9.44
CA ILE A 183 -3.76 -13.20 10.49
C ILE A 183 -2.74 -14.17 9.85
N ARG A 184 -3.12 -14.86 8.77
CA ARG A 184 -2.20 -15.74 8.03
C ARG A 184 -1.02 -14.96 7.47
N PHE A 185 -1.28 -13.78 6.92
CA PHE A 185 -0.25 -12.87 6.40
C PHE A 185 0.73 -12.44 7.50
N MET A 186 0.24 -11.92 8.63
CA MET A 186 1.06 -11.50 9.76
C MET A 186 1.87 -12.64 10.37
N LYS A 187 1.26 -13.83 10.48
CA LYS A 187 1.96 -15.02 10.97
C LYS A 187 3.11 -15.42 10.03
N ALA A 188 2.86 -15.43 8.72
CA ALA A 188 3.90 -15.73 7.75
C ALA A 188 5.02 -14.69 7.77
N ASP A 189 4.69 -13.40 7.88
CA ASP A 189 5.69 -12.33 7.96
C ASP A 189 6.48 -12.38 9.29
N SER A 190 5.86 -12.81 10.39
CA SER A 190 6.53 -12.97 11.69
C SER A 190 7.61 -14.07 11.69
N THR A 191 7.60 -15.01 10.74
CA THR A 191 8.69 -15.99 10.59
C THR A 191 9.99 -15.34 10.14
N PHE A 192 9.90 -14.12 9.59
CA PHE A 192 11.01 -13.23 9.26
C PHE A 192 11.29 -12.18 10.34
N SER A 193 10.81 -12.38 11.58
CA SER A 193 11.14 -11.54 12.75
C SER A 193 12.64 -11.67 13.09
N ASN A 194 13.51 -11.16 12.22
CA ASN A 194 14.87 -10.82 12.55
C ASN A 194 14.82 -9.70 13.59
N SER A 195 15.81 -9.64 14.48
CA SER A 195 16.00 -8.53 15.42
C SER A 195 16.23 -7.17 14.74
N ARG A 196 16.31 -7.16 13.40
CA ARG A 196 16.62 -6.01 12.55
C ARG A 196 15.41 -5.61 11.71
N PRO A 197 15.05 -4.31 11.64
CA PRO A 197 14.08 -3.80 10.69
C PRO A 197 14.41 -4.20 9.25
N LEU A 198 13.38 -4.46 8.43
CA LEU A 198 13.55 -4.60 6.98
C LEU A 198 13.89 -3.26 6.31
N ARG A 199 13.36 -2.17 6.87
CA ARG A 199 13.61 -0.80 6.42
C ARG A 199 15.04 -0.39 6.67
N TYR A 200 15.56 0.49 5.82
CA TYR A 200 16.87 1.09 6.07
C TYR A 200 16.82 1.89 7.38
N SER A 201 17.75 1.63 8.28
CA SER A 201 17.89 2.35 9.54
C SER A 201 19.20 3.14 9.56
N VAL A 202 19.15 4.47 9.74
CA VAL A 202 20.36 5.31 9.86
C VAL A 202 21.29 4.82 10.98
N ARG A 203 20.75 4.16 12.00
CA ARG A 203 21.53 3.62 13.13
C ARG A 203 22.16 2.26 12.85
N LEU A 204 21.52 1.42 12.03
CA LEU A 204 21.95 0.04 11.81
C LEU A 204 22.59 -0.17 10.43
N ASP A 205 22.43 0.79 9.51
CA ASP A 205 22.91 0.74 8.14
C ASP A 205 23.95 1.84 7.88
N PRO A 206 24.98 1.57 7.05
CA PRO A 206 25.96 2.58 6.66
C PRO A 206 25.31 3.71 5.88
N HIS A 207 25.52 4.96 6.32
CA HIS A 207 24.97 6.17 5.71
C HIS A 207 25.04 6.12 4.18
N PRO A 208 24.00 6.51 3.40
CA PRO A 208 23.96 6.29 1.95
C PRO A 208 25.19 6.86 1.20
N ASN A 209 25.76 7.95 1.69
CA ASN A 209 26.99 8.55 1.17
C ASN A 209 28.28 7.70 1.33
N SER A 210 28.32 6.71 2.23
CA SER A 210 29.47 5.81 2.40
C SER A 210 29.44 4.60 1.46
N ILE A 211 28.30 4.35 0.79
CA ILE A 211 28.13 3.24 -0.14
C ILE A 211 28.80 3.61 -1.49
N PRO A 212 29.56 2.68 -2.11
CA PRO A 212 30.15 2.90 -3.42
C PRO A 212 29.11 3.35 -4.45
N ARG A 213 29.41 4.47 -5.13
CA ARG A 213 28.49 5.07 -6.11
C ARG A 213 28.63 4.40 -7.47
N VAL A 214 27.51 4.07 -8.09
CA VAL A 214 27.47 3.60 -9.47
C VAL A 214 27.44 4.82 -10.40
N ALA A 215 28.49 5.00 -11.19
CA ALA A 215 28.55 6.06 -12.19
C ALA A 215 27.62 5.74 -13.38
N SER A 216 27.01 6.79 -13.96
CA SER A 216 26.35 6.68 -15.26
C SER A 216 27.34 6.25 -16.34
N LEU A 217 26.86 5.58 -17.38
CA LEU A 217 27.63 5.21 -18.58
C LEU A 217 28.30 6.43 -19.23
N GLU A 218 27.69 7.61 -19.09
CA GLU A 218 28.22 8.87 -19.62
C GLU A 218 29.25 9.54 -18.69
N GLY A 219 29.59 8.91 -17.55
CA GLY A 219 30.61 9.35 -16.60
C GLY A 219 30.30 10.63 -15.82
N LYS A 220 29.19 11.31 -16.12
CA LYS A 220 28.91 12.67 -15.65
C LYS A 220 28.14 12.75 -14.32
N GLN A 221 27.35 11.73 -13.97
CA GLN A 221 26.44 11.80 -12.81
C GLN A 221 26.29 10.45 -12.11
N VAL A 222 26.01 10.52 -10.81
CA VAL A 222 25.73 9.37 -9.93
C VAL A 222 24.29 8.92 -10.18
N LEU A 223 24.10 7.63 -10.39
CA LEU A 223 22.77 7.05 -10.58
C LEU A 223 21.99 7.00 -9.26
N LYS A 224 20.72 7.42 -9.29
CA LYS A 224 19.80 7.38 -8.16
C LYS A 224 18.66 6.40 -8.44
N LEU A 225 18.39 5.51 -7.50
CA LEU A 225 17.19 4.68 -7.58
C LEU A 225 15.95 5.57 -7.38
N ARG A 226 15.10 5.68 -8.40
CA ARG A 226 13.90 6.56 -8.36
C ARG A 226 12.59 5.81 -8.36
N ASP A 227 12.52 4.71 -9.08
CA ASP A 227 11.29 3.94 -9.22
C ASP A 227 11.60 2.45 -9.04
N ALA A 228 10.61 1.70 -8.55
CA ALA A 228 10.67 0.27 -8.34
C ALA A 228 9.36 -0.36 -8.83
N ILE A 229 9.47 -1.40 -9.65
CA ILE A 229 8.34 -2.22 -10.09
C ILE A 229 8.44 -3.54 -9.36
N LEU A 230 7.48 -3.79 -8.47
CA LEU A 230 7.39 -5.00 -7.65
C LEU A 230 6.24 -5.86 -8.19
N THR A 231 6.57 -6.92 -8.92
CA THR A 231 5.56 -7.79 -9.54
C THR A 231 5.62 -9.21 -8.98
N SER A 232 4.47 -9.77 -8.62
CA SER A 232 4.32 -11.19 -8.28
C SER A 232 3.42 -11.90 -9.29
N TYR A 233 3.87 -13.05 -9.78
CA TYR A 233 3.15 -13.97 -10.66
C TYR A 233 2.92 -15.34 -9.99
N HIS A 234 3.03 -15.42 -8.67
CA HIS A 234 2.76 -16.64 -7.91
C HIS A 234 1.26 -16.89 -7.73
N HIS A 235 0.86 -18.14 -7.96
CA HIS A 235 -0.49 -18.61 -7.70
C HIS A 235 -0.59 -19.03 -6.22
N ASN A 236 -1.73 -18.71 -5.58
CA ASN A 236 -2.04 -19.11 -4.20
C ASN A 236 -1.05 -18.63 -3.13
N GLU A 237 -0.29 -17.56 -3.40
CA GLU A 237 0.59 -16.96 -2.42
C GLU A 237 -0.20 -16.29 -1.29
N ILE A 238 0.37 -16.31 -0.08
CA ILE A 238 -0.16 -15.55 1.05
C ILE A 238 -0.10 -14.06 0.68
N LYS A 239 -1.26 -13.42 0.67
CA LYS A 239 -1.40 -12.02 0.31
C LYS A 239 -2.45 -11.34 1.17
N PHE A 240 -2.40 -10.03 1.18
CA PHE A 240 -3.47 -9.19 1.67
C PHE A 240 -3.79 -8.15 0.61
N ALA A 241 -5.06 -8.10 0.17
CA ALA A 241 -5.50 -7.38 -1.02
C ALA A 241 -4.70 -7.80 -2.28
N GLU A 242 -3.88 -6.88 -2.81
CA GLU A 242 -3.02 -7.08 -3.98
C GLU A 242 -1.54 -7.19 -3.61
N VAL A 243 -1.20 -7.15 -2.31
CA VAL A 243 0.19 -7.20 -1.85
C VAL A 243 0.50 -8.60 -1.33
N THR A 244 1.39 -9.30 -2.04
CA THR A 244 1.92 -10.60 -1.63
C THR A 244 2.98 -10.44 -0.54
N LEU A 245 3.27 -11.52 0.20
CA LEU A 245 4.22 -11.46 1.31
C LEU A 245 5.62 -10.96 0.87
N ASP A 246 6.11 -11.47 -0.24
CA ASP A 246 7.41 -11.12 -0.80
C ASP A 246 7.49 -9.67 -1.33
N THR A 247 6.44 -9.19 -2.00
CA THR A 247 6.33 -7.81 -2.49
C THR A 247 6.17 -6.84 -1.33
N PHE A 248 5.46 -7.23 -0.26
CA PHE A 248 5.41 -6.47 0.98
C PHE A 248 6.79 -6.34 1.61
N GLN A 249 7.55 -7.43 1.73
CA GLN A 249 8.90 -7.41 2.27
C GLN A 249 9.83 -6.53 1.43
N MET A 250 9.80 -6.67 0.11
CA MET A 250 10.58 -5.81 -0.78
C MET A 250 10.17 -4.34 -0.66
N LEU A 251 8.88 -4.06 -0.51
CA LEU A 251 8.39 -2.71 -0.26
C LEU A 251 8.95 -2.17 1.05
N GLN A 252 8.96 -2.95 2.14
CA GLN A 252 9.57 -2.53 3.40
C GLN A 252 11.09 -2.28 3.25
N CYS A 253 11.82 -3.08 2.47
CA CYS A 253 13.25 -2.85 2.23
C CYS A 253 13.57 -1.55 1.48
N LEU A 254 12.58 -0.98 0.78
CA LEU A 254 12.71 0.24 -0.02
C LEU A 254 12.13 1.47 0.68
N GLU A 255 11.88 1.38 1.99
CA GLU A 255 11.40 2.47 2.83
C GLU A 255 12.47 2.79 3.89
N TRP A 256 12.61 4.08 4.21
CA TRP A 256 13.36 4.50 5.40
C TRP A 256 12.63 4.11 6.67
N GLU A 257 13.37 3.68 7.68
CA GLU A 257 12.83 3.47 9.02
C GLU A 257 12.38 4.83 9.56
N PRO A 258 11.12 4.94 10.01
CA PRO A 258 10.69 6.04 10.84
C PRO A 258 11.62 6.19 12.03
N SER A 259 12.14 7.38 12.27
CA SER A 259 13.05 7.70 13.39
C SER A 259 12.44 7.40 14.78
N GLY A 260 11.18 6.99 14.87
CA GLY A 260 10.35 6.98 16.08
C GLY A 260 10.51 5.84 17.10
N ILE A 261 11.59 5.05 17.11
CA ILE A 261 11.88 4.17 18.28
C ILE A 261 13.36 4.29 18.70
N PHE A 262 14.25 4.53 17.74
CA PHE A 262 15.68 4.58 18.01
C PHE A 262 16.29 5.98 17.88
N TYR A 263 15.59 6.99 17.35
CA TYR A 263 16.16 8.34 17.18
C TYR A 263 15.89 9.26 18.37
N GLN A 264 15.69 8.72 19.58
CA GLN A 264 15.65 9.52 20.80
C GLN A 264 17.08 9.85 21.27
N SER A 265 17.79 10.67 20.51
CA SER A 265 18.96 11.40 21.01
C SER A 265 19.34 12.51 20.04
N ARG A 266 18.94 13.75 20.36
CA ARG A 266 19.73 14.99 20.28
C ARG A 266 18.83 16.23 20.22
N THR A 267 18.29 16.58 21.36
CA THR A 267 18.07 17.98 21.79
C THR A 267 18.46 17.95 23.27
N GLY A 268 19.70 18.27 23.62
CA GLY A 268 20.18 19.64 23.63
C GLY A 268 19.94 20.15 25.05
N ASP A 269 20.99 20.18 25.86
CA ASP A 269 21.02 20.83 27.16
C ASP A 269 20.36 22.21 27.05
N SER A 270 19.23 22.38 27.70
CA SER A 270 18.63 23.67 28.02
C SER A 270 17.74 23.44 29.23
N GLY A 271 18.32 23.65 30.41
CA GLY A 271 17.59 23.60 31.66
C GLY A 271 16.53 24.71 31.73
N MET A 272 15.35 24.36 32.24
CA MET A 272 14.67 25.10 33.31
C MET A 272 13.40 24.33 33.75
N ASN A 273 13.36 24.00 35.03
CA ASN A 273 12.22 23.75 35.93
C ASN A 273 10.78 23.71 35.38
N GLY A 274 10.01 22.70 35.82
CA GLY A 274 8.61 22.93 36.24
C GLY A 274 7.59 21.81 36.01
N SER A 275 7.21 21.16 37.12
CA SER A 275 5.88 20.58 37.41
C SER A 275 5.53 19.19 36.84
N PHE A 276 5.75 18.18 37.69
CA PHE A 276 5.05 16.90 37.66
C PHE A 276 3.60 17.08 38.11
N THR A 277 2.63 16.78 37.24
CA THR A 277 1.32 16.28 37.67
C THR A 277 0.94 15.11 36.75
N GLY A 278 0.63 13.98 37.38
CA GLY A 278 0.51 12.69 36.70
C GLY A 278 -0.79 12.49 35.94
N GLN A 279 -0.73 11.66 34.90
CA GLN A 279 -1.80 10.74 34.54
C GLN A 279 -1.29 9.59 33.66
N THR A 280 -1.64 8.41 34.14
CA THR A 280 -1.58 7.05 33.58
C THR A 280 -1.56 6.89 32.05
N GLY A 281 -0.54 6.18 31.56
CA GLY A 281 -0.72 4.94 30.79
C GLY A 281 -1.40 5.00 29.42
N SER A 282 -0.77 5.64 28.44
CA SER A 282 -0.81 5.19 27.04
C SER A 282 0.34 5.89 26.33
N SER A 283 1.29 5.12 25.80
CA SER A 283 2.36 5.65 24.96
C SER A 283 1.73 6.20 23.69
N ARG A 284 1.25 7.45 23.73
CA ARG A 284 0.84 8.21 22.55
C ARG A 284 2.11 8.54 21.78
N MET A 285 2.62 7.59 21.01
CA MET A 285 3.59 7.90 19.97
C MET A 285 2.92 8.91 19.05
N ASN A 286 3.34 10.18 19.10
CA ASN A 286 2.89 11.21 18.18
C ASN A 286 3.18 10.72 16.76
N PRO A 287 2.17 10.51 15.89
CA PRO A 287 2.39 10.11 14.50
C PRO A 287 3.18 11.16 13.70
N ALA A 288 3.31 12.37 14.24
CA ALA A 288 4.06 13.50 13.71
C ALA A 288 5.56 13.49 14.05
N GLU A 289 6.04 12.60 14.94
CA GLU A 289 7.48 12.44 15.24
C GLU A 289 8.18 11.43 14.31
N ASP A 290 7.62 11.22 13.12
CA ASP A 290 8.31 10.55 12.03
C ASP A 290 9.28 11.54 11.35
N ILE A 291 10.27 12.02 12.13
CA ILE A 291 11.29 12.95 11.64
C ILE A 291 12.24 12.14 10.76
N THR A 292 11.89 12.00 9.48
CA THR A 292 12.86 11.53 8.49
C THR A 292 14.03 12.51 8.45
N ASP A 293 15.25 11.99 8.57
CA ASP A 293 16.46 12.80 8.47
C ASP A 293 16.46 13.51 7.10
N PRO A 294 16.44 14.86 7.05
CA PRO A 294 16.32 15.61 5.80
C PRO A 294 17.53 15.44 4.88
N THR A 295 18.62 14.84 5.38
CA THR A 295 19.81 14.51 4.59
C THR A 295 19.67 13.19 3.83
N LEU A 296 18.65 12.39 4.12
CA LEU A 296 18.38 11.14 3.41
C LEU A 296 17.79 11.40 2.03
N PRO A 297 18.13 10.56 1.03
CA PRO A 297 17.50 10.64 -0.27
C PRO A 297 16.01 10.26 -0.19
N PRO A 298 15.17 10.77 -1.12
CA PRO A 298 13.77 10.39 -1.16
C PRO A 298 13.61 8.89 -1.42
N ASN A 299 12.53 8.31 -0.89
CA ASN A 299 12.15 6.93 -1.19
C ASN A 299 11.97 6.72 -2.70
N PRO A 300 12.35 5.56 -3.25
CA PRO A 300 11.94 5.22 -4.60
C PRO A 300 10.43 5.01 -4.64
N ARG A 301 9.81 5.47 -5.72
CA ARG A 301 8.39 5.27 -6.02
C ARG A 301 8.13 3.81 -6.31
N LYS A 302 7.01 3.25 -5.87
CA LYS A 302 6.76 1.80 -5.90
C LYS A 302 5.49 1.50 -6.69
N ALA A 303 5.63 0.79 -7.81
CA ALA A 303 4.50 0.21 -8.54
C ALA A 303 4.37 -1.27 -8.16
N ILE A 304 3.28 -1.63 -7.47
CA ILE A 304 3.00 -3.01 -7.08
C ILE A 304 2.04 -3.62 -8.11
N LEU A 305 2.42 -4.75 -8.69
CA LEU A 305 1.63 -5.44 -9.70
C LEU A 305 1.39 -6.89 -9.29
N TYR A 306 0.14 -7.23 -9.02
CA TYR A 306 -0.25 -8.61 -8.77
C TYR A 306 -0.77 -9.26 -10.04
N ARG A 307 -0.03 -10.24 -10.56
CA ARG A 307 -0.36 -10.99 -11.77
C ARG A 307 -0.75 -10.10 -12.96
N PRO A 308 0.07 -9.09 -13.31
CA PRO A 308 -0.26 -8.22 -14.42
C PRO A 308 -0.30 -9.01 -15.74
N SER A 309 -1.21 -8.66 -16.66
CA SER A 309 -1.04 -9.11 -18.04
C SER A 309 0.29 -8.58 -18.59
N VAL A 310 0.85 -9.25 -19.59
CA VAL A 310 2.08 -8.77 -20.27
C VAL A 310 1.90 -7.34 -20.77
N THR A 311 0.75 -7.03 -21.35
CA THR A 311 0.42 -5.68 -21.83
C THR A 311 0.37 -4.66 -20.70
N HIS A 312 -0.22 -5.00 -19.55
CA HIS A 312 -0.28 -4.11 -18.40
C HIS A 312 1.11 -3.86 -17.81
N PHE A 313 1.92 -4.91 -17.66
CA PHE A 313 3.29 -4.80 -17.18
C PHE A 313 4.15 -3.91 -18.10
N LEU A 314 4.09 -4.14 -19.42
CA LEU A 314 4.83 -3.33 -20.39
C LEU A 314 4.36 -1.87 -20.40
N ALA A 315 3.05 -1.61 -20.27
CA ALA A 315 2.53 -0.25 -20.20
C ALA A 315 3.08 0.51 -18.96
N VAL A 316 3.11 -0.16 -17.80
CA VAL A 316 3.67 0.42 -16.57
C VAL A 316 5.17 0.68 -16.71
N LEU A 317 5.92 -0.32 -17.20
CA LEU A 317 7.37 -0.21 -17.41
C LEU A 317 7.71 0.91 -18.40
N ALA A 318 7.04 0.96 -19.55
CA ALA A 318 7.26 1.99 -20.56
C ALA A 318 6.97 3.39 -20.00
N THR A 319 5.85 3.56 -19.29
CA THR A 319 5.49 4.85 -18.67
C THR A 319 6.55 5.30 -17.66
N ILE A 320 7.05 4.39 -16.81
CA ILE A 320 8.10 4.70 -15.84
C ILE A 320 9.40 5.09 -16.56
N CYS A 321 9.79 4.35 -17.61
CA CYS A 321 10.99 4.65 -18.39
C CYS A 321 10.91 5.98 -19.15
N GLU A 322 9.73 6.37 -19.65
CA GLU A 322 9.51 7.67 -20.31
C GLU A 322 9.61 8.84 -19.33
N GLU A 323 9.18 8.64 -18.07
CA GLU A 323 9.26 9.63 -17.01
C GLU A 323 10.62 9.64 -16.27
N LEU A 324 11.51 8.68 -16.57
CA LEU A 324 12.76 8.48 -15.83
C LEU A 324 13.81 9.54 -16.20
N PRO A 325 14.34 10.29 -15.22
CA PRO A 325 15.44 11.23 -15.47
C PRO A 325 16.74 10.52 -15.91
N ALA A 326 17.63 11.24 -16.59
CA ALA A 326 18.91 10.71 -17.08
C ALA A 326 19.87 10.24 -15.96
N ASP A 327 19.72 10.75 -14.74
CA ASP A 327 20.53 10.39 -13.57
C ASP A 327 19.90 9.27 -12.72
N SER A 328 18.90 8.58 -13.26
CA SER A 328 18.01 7.74 -12.46
C SER A 328 17.94 6.29 -12.96
N THR A 329 17.66 5.37 -12.05
CA THR A 329 17.49 3.94 -12.31
C THR A 329 16.17 3.42 -11.79
N VAL A 330 15.72 2.32 -12.37
CA VAL A 330 14.52 1.58 -11.97
C VAL A 330 14.93 0.22 -11.44
N LEU A 331 14.40 -0.16 -10.27
CA LEU A 331 14.49 -1.53 -9.78
C LEU A 331 13.33 -2.34 -10.35
N LEU A 332 13.63 -3.47 -10.97
CA LEU A 332 12.62 -4.44 -11.39
C LEU A 332 12.74 -5.70 -10.52
N TYR A 333 11.71 -5.94 -9.71
CA TYR A 333 11.57 -7.14 -8.90
C TYR A 333 10.44 -8.00 -9.47
N ILE A 334 10.77 -9.22 -9.90
CA ILE A 334 9.82 -10.19 -10.44
C ILE A 334 9.88 -11.45 -9.58
N SER A 335 8.74 -11.81 -9.00
CA SER A 335 8.56 -13.05 -8.27
C SER A 335 7.64 -13.99 -9.04
N ALA A 336 8.07 -15.23 -9.23
CA ALA A 336 7.33 -16.24 -9.99
C ALA A 336 7.70 -17.66 -9.56
N SER A 337 6.76 -18.58 -9.71
CA SER A 337 6.99 -19.98 -9.35
C SER A 337 8.05 -20.61 -10.24
N GLY A 338 9.17 -21.00 -9.64
CA GLY A 338 10.11 -21.92 -10.28
C GLY A 338 9.46 -23.29 -10.47
N LYS A 339 9.77 -23.96 -11.59
CA LYS A 339 9.60 -25.41 -11.67
C LYS A 339 10.78 -26.04 -10.93
N PRO A 340 10.58 -26.99 -10.01
CA PRO A 340 11.71 -27.71 -9.43
C PRO A 340 12.40 -28.48 -10.55
N THR A 341 13.55 -27.99 -11.00
CA THR A 341 14.45 -28.75 -11.88
C THR A 341 14.94 -29.96 -11.07
N ARG A 342 14.54 -31.17 -11.49
CA ARG A 342 15.14 -32.40 -10.98
C ARG A 342 16.61 -32.39 -11.37
N GLY A 343 17.48 -32.02 -10.42
CA GLY A 343 18.92 -31.99 -10.60
C GLY A 343 19.49 -30.57 -10.66
N SER A 344 19.78 -29.98 -9.50
CA SER A 344 20.85 -28.99 -9.39
C SER A 344 21.62 -29.32 -8.11
N VAL A 345 22.86 -29.74 -8.32
CA VAL A 345 23.89 -29.86 -7.28
C VAL A 345 23.99 -28.51 -6.57
N SER A 346 24.05 -28.52 -5.23
CA SER A 346 24.22 -27.32 -4.45
C SER A 346 25.61 -26.72 -4.74
N LEU A 347 25.66 -25.52 -5.32
CA LEU A 347 26.87 -24.71 -5.25
C LEU A 347 26.92 -24.08 -3.86
N SER A 348 27.76 -24.64 -3.00
CA SER A 348 28.14 -24.03 -1.73
C SER A 348 28.98 -22.78 -1.99
N THR A 349 28.62 -21.71 -1.30
CA THR A 349 29.29 -20.42 -1.16
C THR A 349 30.81 -20.52 -1.15
N SER A 350 31.50 -19.81 -2.05
CA SER A 350 32.85 -19.25 -1.83
C SER A 350 33.26 -18.31 -2.97
N GLY A 351 33.71 -17.11 -2.60
CA GLY A 351 34.83 -16.41 -3.26
C GLY A 351 34.63 -15.85 -4.67
N ILE A 352 34.83 -14.55 -4.79
CA ILE A 352 35.13 -13.84 -6.05
C ILE A 352 36.24 -14.59 -6.80
N ILE A 353 35.97 -15.06 -8.03
CA ILE A 353 37.02 -15.28 -9.04
C ILE A 353 36.54 -14.74 -10.39
N LEU A 354 37.28 -13.77 -10.88
CA LEU A 354 37.16 -13.15 -12.19
C LEU A 354 38.03 -13.96 -13.16
N ASN A 355 37.44 -14.76 -14.05
CA ASN A 355 38.21 -15.43 -15.10
C ASN A 355 37.80 -14.94 -16.49
N ARG A 356 38.73 -14.15 -17.04
CA ARG A 356 38.98 -13.86 -18.45
C ARG A 356 39.25 -15.18 -19.18
N ALA A 357 38.62 -15.41 -20.33
CA ALA A 357 38.97 -16.51 -21.22
C ALA A 357 39.51 -15.91 -22.53
N GLU A 358 40.79 -16.15 -22.76
CA GLU A 358 41.45 -16.09 -24.06
C GLU A 358 41.38 -17.46 -24.75
N GLU A 359 41.62 -17.42 -26.05
CA GLU A 359 41.40 -18.40 -27.13
C GLU A 359 42.22 -19.72 -27.10
N GLU A 360 41.78 -20.62 -28.00
CA GLU A 360 42.49 -21.74 -28.67
C GLU A 360 42.71 -23.05 -27.88
N SER A 361 42.60 -24.27 -28.43
CA SER A 361 42.58 -24.79 -29.81
C SER A 361 42.08 -26.26 -29.89
N HIS A 362 41.64 -26.62 -31.10
CA HIS A 362 41.46 -27.93 -31.78
C HIS A 362 41.91 -29.26 -31.12
N ALA A 363 41.10 -30.32 -31.31
CA ALA A 363 41.36 -31.40 -32.30
C ALA A 363 40.31 -32.53 -32.26
N ASP A 364 39.97 -33.02 -33.45
CA ASP A 364 39.01 -34.08 -33.82
C ASP A 364 39.36 -35.48 -33.31
N HIS A 365 38.36 -36.39 -33.30
CA HIS A 365 38.44 -37.68 -34.00
C HIS A 365 37.07 -38.37 -34.14
N HIS A 366 36.76 -38.75 -35.39
CA HIS A 366 35.61 -39.51 -35.91
C HIS A 366 35.55 -40.96 -35.41
N ALA A 367 34.34 -41.56 -35.38
CA ALA A 367 33.88 -42.56 -36.37
C ALA A 367 32.60 -43.33 -35.93
N MET A 368 31.63 -43.39 -36.88
CA MET A 368 30.78 -44.53 -37.35
C MET A 368 30.26 -45.58 -36.36
N ASP A 369 29.13 -46.26 -36.55
CA ASP A 369 27.94 -46.24 -37.41
C ASP A 369 27.07 -47.36 -36.81
N THR A 370 25.74 -47.31 -36.93
CA THR A 370 24.87 -48.40 -37.45
C THR A 370 23.41 -48.22 -37.03
N SER A 371 22.58 -48.24 -38.06
CA SER A 371 21.12 -48.28 -38.09
C SER A 371 20.54 -49.62 -37.65
N SER A 372 19.30 -49.63 -37.13
CA SER A 372 18.14 -50.24 -37.81
C SER A 372 16.90 -50.39 -36.90
N ASP A 373 15.83 -49.70 -37.30
CA ASP A 373 14.41 -50.08 -37.42
C ASP A 373 13.59 -50.92 -36.42
N ALA A 374 12.31 -50.53 -36.41
CA ALA A 374 11.07 -51.31 -36.27
C ALA A 374 10.26 -51.23 -34.94
N THR A 375 9.23 -50.37 -34.99
CA THR A 375 7.80 -50.65 -34.69
C THR A 375 7.43 -51.87 -33.84
N SER A 376 6.68 -51.66 -32.74
CA SER A 376 5.21 -51.82 -32.67
C SER A 376 4.67 -52.20 -31.27
N VAL A 377 3.40 -51.81 -31.06
CA VAL A 377 2.35 -52.31 -30.16
C VAL A 377 2.42 -52.15 -28.63
N SER A 378 1.43 -51.40 -28.12
CA SER A 378 0.81 -51.55 -26.80
C SER A 378 0.06 -52.89 -26.64
N PRO A 379 -0.33 -53.26 -25.42
CA PRO A 379 -1.76 -53.20 -25.12
C PRO A 379 -2.11 -52.71 -23.71
N MET A 380 -3.33 -52.18 -23.59
CA MET A 380 -4.05 -51.92 -22.35
C MET A 380 -4.69 -53.20 -21.81
N SER A 381 -4.70 -53.38 -20.48
CA SER A 381 -5.85 -53.94 -19.73
C SER A 381 -5.67 -53.80 -18.20
N SER A 382 -6.65 -53.13 -17.58
CA SER A 382 -7.01 -53.19 -16.14
C SER A 382 -7.96 -54.40 -15.90
N PRO A 383 -8.60 -54.65 -14.72
CA PRO A 383 -8.45 -54.12 -13.34
C PRO A 383 -8.51 -55.23 -12.22
N HIS A 384 -8.17 -54.92 -10.96
CA HIS A 384 -8.96 -55.32 -9.76
C HIS A 384 -8.36 -54.81 -8.42
N ASP A 385 -9.26 -54.81 -7.43
CA ASP A 385 -9.31 -54.18 -6.11
C ASP A 385 -8.27 -54.59 -5.02
N SER A 386 -7.86 -53.58 -4.24
CA SER A 386 -7.84 -53.41 -2.75
C SER A 386 -7.44 -54.56 -1.79
N PRO A 387 -7.15 -54.27 -0.49
CA PRO A 387 -6.26 -53.26 0.10
C PRO A 387 -5.30 -53.89 1.14
N THR A 388 -4.18 -53.24 1.49
CA THR A 388 -3.51 -53.56 2.78
C THR A 388 -2.81 -52.36 3.39
N THR A 389 -3.18 -52.15 4.65
CA THR A 389 -2.69 -51.22 5.67
C THR A 389 -1.20 -51.38 5.91
N GLN A 390 -0.44 -50.28 5.94
CA GLN A 390 0.73 -50.17 6.82
C GLN A 390 1.08 -48.70 7.12
N ARG A 391 1.04 -48.36 8.40
CA ARG A 391 1.59 -47.14 8.98
C ARG A 391 3.11 -47.23 8.94
N HIS A 392 3.80 -46.16 8.55
CA HIS A 392 5.11 -45.83 9.12
C HIS A 392 5.34 -44.32 9.15
N HIS A 393 5.95 -43.90 10.26
CA HIS A 393 6.28 -42.55 10.68
C HIS A 393 7.45 -41.94 9.86
N GLU A 394 7.47 -40.59 9.90
CA GLU A 394 8.63 -39.71 10.13
C GLU A 394 9.20 -38.81 9.01
N ARG A 395 9.44 -37.57 9.47
CA ARG A 395 10.41 -36.53 9.08
C ARG A 395 10.10 -35.61 7.90
N GLY A 396 9.69 -34.41 8.29
CA GLY A 396 9.71 -33.22 7.46
C GLY A 396 11.13 -32.79 7.09
N LYS A 397 11.24 -32.20 5.89
CA LYS A 397 12.39 -31.40 5.47
C LYS A 397 11.88 -30.05 4.97
N LEU A 398 12.38 -29.02 5.64
CA LEU A 398 12.22 -27.59 5.34
C LEU A 398 13.00 -27.29 4.04
N GLY A 399 12.31 -26.87 2.99
CA GLY A 399 12.93 -26.50 1.72
C GLY A 399 13.41 -25.04 1.75
N THR A 400 14.71 -24.85 1.61
CA THR A 400 15.36 -23.54 1.46
C THR A 400 15.20 -23.03 0.02
N SER A 401 14.68 -21.81 -0.14
CA SER A 401 14.46 -21.13 -1.43
C SER A 401 15.69 -20.30 -1.81
N GLY A 402 16.31 -20.62 -2.95
CA GLY A 402 17.38 -19.83 -3.55
C GLY A 402 16.81 -18.64 -4.34
N LYS A 403 17.25 -17.42 -4.00
CA LYS A 403 16.89 -16.18 -4.71
C LYS A 403 17.96 -15.87 -5.76
N TRP A 404 17.55 -15.66 -7.01
CA TRP A 404 18.41 -15.16 -8.09
C TRP A 404 18.16 -13.66 -8.25
N TRP A 405 19.24 -12.88 -8.37
CA TRP A 405 19.20 -11.46 -8.70
C TRP A 405 19.68 -11.28 -10.14
N ALA A 406 18.91 -10.58 -10.96
CA ALA A 406 19.34 -10.18 -12.30
C ALA A 406 19.14 -8.67 -12.45
N MET A 407 20.22 -7.95 -12.72
CA MET A 407 20.17 -6.57 -13.22
C MET A 407 20.23 -6.61 -14.74
N ALA A 408 19.17 -6.14 -15.41
CA ALA A 408 19.18 -5.91 -16.84
C ALA A 408 19.40 -4.41 -17.11
N LYS A 409 20.41 -4.09 -17.92
CA LYS A 409 20.78 -2.72 -18.32
C LYS A 409 20.34 -2.53 -19.78
N PHE A 410 19.39 -1.64 -20.02
CA PHE A 410 19.04 -1.21 -21.37
C PHE A 410 19.76 0.11 -21.68
N SER A 411 20.57 0.11 -22.74
CA SER A 411 21.22 1.30 -23.28
C SER A 411 20.59 1.60 -24.64
N ARG A 412 20.05 2.81 -24.80
CA ARG A 412 19.66 3.33 -26.13
C ARG A 412 20.93 3.71 -26.87
N LYS A 413 21.19 3.07 -28.01
CA LYS A 413 22.02 3.67 -29.05
C LYS A 413 21.14 4.70 -29.76
N GLN A 414 21.60 5.96 -29.79
CA GLN A 414 21.14 6.92 -30.78
C GLN A 414 21.73 6.57 -32.15
#